data_AF-A0A1Z1ME75-F1
#
_entry.id   AF-A0A1Z1ME75-F1
#
_cell.length_a   1.000
_cell.length_b   1.000
_cell.length_c   1.000
_cell.angle_alpha   90.00
_cell.angle_beta   90.00
_cell.angle_gamma   90.00
#
_symmetry.space_group_name_H-M   'P 1'
#
loop_
_entity.id
_entity.type
_entity.pdbx_description
1 polymer ?
#
loop_
_entity_poly.entity_id
_entity_poly.type
_entity_poly.pdbx_seq_one_letter_code
_entity_poly.pdbx_strand_id
1 'polypeptide(L)' 'MKTSSKLTRKRKNGFLSRMKTNKGRAIIKSRRKKKRDKLTKI' A
#
# COMPACT_ATOMS: atom_id res chain seq x y z
N MET A 1 -17.70 16.96 1.39
CA MET A 1 -17.21 15.56 1.36
C MET A 1 -15.69 15.54 1.43
N LYS A 2 -15.05 15.04 2.51
CA LYS A 2 -13.58 15.09 2.63
C LYS A 2 -12.93 14.14 1.62
N THR A 3 -12.48 14.68 0.49
CA THR A 3 -11.58 13.98 -0.42
C THR A 3 -10.25 13.75 0.30
N SER A 4 -9.83 12.49 0.46
CA SER A 4 -8.55 12.18 1.10
C SER A 4 -7.41 12.92 0.39
N SER A 5 -6.61 13.70 1.12
CA SER A 5 -5.46 14.39 0.54
C SER A 5 -4.42 13.40 0.02
N LYS A 6 -3.61 13.81 -0.97
CA LYS A 6 -2.49 12.99 -1.50
C LYS A 6 -1.59 12.47 -0.37
N LEU A 7 -1.34 13.30 0.65
CA LEU A 7 -0.55 12.95 1.82
C LEU A 7 -1.20 11.83 2.66
N THR A 8 -2.50 11.94 2.96
CA THR A 8 -3.21 10.90 3.73
C THR A 8 -3.24 9.56 2.98
N ARG A 9 -3.40 9.59 1.64
CA ARG A 9 -3.31 8.38 0.80
C ARG A 9 -1.93 7.75 0.89
N LYS A 10 -0.85 8.55 0.80
CA LYS A 10 0.54 8.09 0.97
C LYS A 10 0.78 7.43 2.31
N ARG A 11 0.35 8.08 3.40
CA ARG A 11 0.55 7.56 4.76
C ARG A 11 -0.22 6.26 5.02
N LYS A 12 -1.45 6.13 4.51
CA LYS A 12 -2.28 4.93 4.71
C LYS A 12 -1.90 3.76 3.81
N ASN A 13 -1.62 4.02 2.53
CA ASN A 13 -1.50 2.98 1.51
C ASN A 13 -0.09 2.86 0.89
N GLY A 14 0.86 3.65 1.37
CA GLY A 14 2.23 3.73 0.87
C GLY A 14 2.99 2.44 1.00
N PHE A 15 3.97 2.25 0.11
CA PHE A 15 4.82 1.06 0.14
C PHE A 15 5.53 0.95 1.49
N LEU A 16 6.15 2.04 1.95
CA LEU A 16 6.80 2.08 3.27
C LEU A 16 5.84 1.77 4.41
N SER A 17 4.61 2.31 4.38
CA SER A 17 3.58 2.00 5.36
C SER A 17 3.19 0.52 5.37
N ARG A 18 3.16 -0.14 4.21
CA ARG A 18 2.93 -1.59 4.11
C ARG A 18 4.12 -2.38 4.63
N MET A 19 5.35 -1.93 4.38
CA MET A 19 6.55 -2.66 4.83
C MET A 19 6.75 -2.63 6.35
N LYS A 20 6.22 -1.61 7.05
CA LYS A 20 6.35 -1.46 8.50
C LYS A 20 5.75 -2.61 9.32
N THR A 21 4.65 -3.22 8.87
CA THR A 21 3.94 -4.27 9.64
C THR A 21 4.01 -5.63 8.97
N ASN A 22 3.96 -6.71 9.77
CA ASN A 22 3.97 -8.08 9.25
C ASN A 22 2.80 -8.33 8.27
N LYS A 23 1.61 -7.86 8.62
CA LYS A 23 0.41 -7.94 7.77
C LYS A 23 0.57 -7.15 6.46
N GLY A 24 1.16 -5.95 6.52
CA GLY A 24 1.41 -5.17 5.32
C GLY A 24 2.44 -5.81 4.38
N ARG A 25 3.50 -6.43 4.92
CA ARG A 25 4.44 -7.22 4.12
C ARG A 25 3.78 -8.42 3.44
N ALA A 26 2.88 -9.12 4.15
CA ALA A 26 2.11 -10.22 3.57
C ALA A 26 1.24 -9.78 2.38
N ILE A 27 0.63 -8.59 2.46
CA ILE A 27 -0.13 -8.00 1.33
C ILE A 27 0.79 -7.77 0.13
N ILE A 28 1.96 -7.18 0.33
CA ILE A 28 2.93 -6.96 -0.76
C ILE A 28 3.40 -8.28 -1.36
N LYS A 29 3.70 -9.29 -0.54
CA LYS A 29 4.08 -10.64 -0.99
C LYS A 29 2.97 -11.27 -1.85
N SER A 30 1.72 -11.19 -1.42
CA SER A 30 0.56 -11.68 -2.17
C SER A 30 0.40 -10.97 -3.53
N ARG A 31 0.55 -9.64 -3.56
CA ARG A 31 0.49 -8.86 -4.81
C ARG A 31 1.62 -9.18 -5.78
N ARG A 32 2.84 -9.41 -5.27
CA ARG A 32 3.99 -9.88 -6.07
C ARG A 32 3.74 -11.28 -6.62
N LYS A 33 3.23 -12.22 -5.80
CA LYS A 33 2.85 -13.58 -6.25
C LYS A 33 1.82 -13.53 -7.38
N LYS A 34 0.84 -12.61 -7.29
CA LYS A 34 -0.17 -12.36 -8.33
C LYS A 34 0.35 -11.54 -9.52
N LYS A 35 1.62 -11.12 -9.51
CA LYS A 35 2.25 -10.29 -10.56
C LYS A 35 1.44 -9.03 -10.89
N ARG A 36 0.94 -8.33 -9.86
CA ARG A 36 0.24 -7.05 -10.06
C ARG A 36 1.21 -5.99 -10.57
N ASP A 37 0.83 -5.26 -11.61
CA ASP A 37 1.61 -4.14 -12.18
C ASP A 37 1.95 -3.08 -11.13
N LYS A 38 1.05 -2.85 -10.16
CA LYS A 38 1.26 -1.94 -9.04
C LYS A 38 1.07 -2.65 -7.71
N LEU A 39 2.04 -2.50 -6.81
CA LEU A 39 2.00 -3.09 -5.46
C LEU A 39 1.21 -2.22 -4.46
N THR A 40 1.00 -0.94 -4.75
CA THR A 40 0.24 0.00 -3.91
C THR A 40 -0.65 0.91 -4.77
N LYS A 41 -1.57 1.65 -4.13
CA LYS A 41 -2.61 2.50 -4.79
C LYS A 41 -2.24 3.99 -4.83
N ILE A 42 -0.95 4.32 -4.72
CA ILE A 42 -0.47 5.71 -4.72
C ILE A 42 0.12 6.05 -6.07
#